data_AF-A0A3D3B4B7-F1
#
_entry.id   AF-A0A3D3B4B7-F1
#
_cell.length_a   1.000
_cell.length_b   1.000
_cell.length_c   1.000
_cell.angle_alpha   90.00
_cell.angle_beta   90.00
_cell.angle_gamma   90.00
#
_symmetry.space_group_name_H-M   'P 1'
#
loop_
_entity.id
_entity.type
_entity.pdbx_description
1 polymer ?
#
loop_
_entity_poly.entity_id
_entity_poly.type
_entity_poly.pdbx_seq_one_letter_code
_entity_poly.pdbx_strand_id
1 'polypeptide(L)'
;WRGPRAIARGFVIDRLQRYLFVFPLGLQGLWAFVGHVFFAEESAASIGWASGPFQYEVGVANLGLGLASLYAAFRGFEARLAVAIAAACFLGGAGIGHIRDIVEAGNFAPG
;
A
#
# COMPACT_ATOMS: atom_id res chain seq x y z
N TRP A 1 39.71 11.01 -21.92
CA TRP A 1 38.79 10.28 -21.04
C TRP A 1 37.81 11.28 -20.42
N ARG A 2 36.52 11.25 -20.75
CA ARG A 2 35.51 12.04 -20.01
C ARG A 2 35.02 11.16 -18.86
N GLY A 3 35.22 11.60 -17.63
CA GLY A 3 34.73 10.89 -16.45
C GLY A 3 33.21 10.66 -16.49
N PRO A 4 32.68 9.73 -15.68
CA PRO A 4 31.25 9.42 -15.67
C PRO A 4 30.40 10.67 -15.39
N ARG A 5 29.33 10.85 -16.16
CA ARG A 5 28.37 11.95 -15.96
C ARG A 5 27.61 11.74 -14.66
N ALA A 6 27.45 12.82 -13.88
CA ALA A 6 26.58 12.81 -12.71
C ALA A 6 25.13 12.45 -13.10
N ILE A 7 24.51 11.56 -12.33
CA ILE A 7 23.11 11.18 -12.52
C ILE A 7 22.23 12.39 -12.15
N ALA A 8 21.30 12.75 -13.04
CA ALA A 8 20.39 13.85 -12.78
C ALA A 8 19.43 13.54 -11.62
N ARG A 9 19.21 14.49 -10.70
CA ARG A 9 18.28 14.32 -9.56
C ARG A 9 16.88 13.90 -9.98
N GLY A 10 16.35 14.50 -11.06
CA GLY A 10 15.02 14.17 -11.59
C GLY A 10 14.91 12.72 -12.07
N PHE A 11 15.99 12.16 -12.61
CA PHE A 11 16.04 10.74 -12.97
C PHE A 11 15.94 9.85 -11.72
N VAL A 12 16.67 10.18 -10.66
CA VAL A 12 16.63 9.41 -9.39
C VAL A 12 15.23 9.48 -8.77
N ILE A 13 14.64 10.67 -8.66
CA ILE A 13 13.31 10.86 -8.08
C ILE A 13 12.26 10.08 -8.87
N ASP A 14 12.28 10.15 -10.20
CA ASP A 14 11.32 9.41 -11.02
C ASP A 14 11.45 7.90 -10.82
N ARG A 15 12.68 7.36 -10.73
CA ARG A 15 12.91 5.94 -10.46
C ARG A 15 12.42 5.54 -9.07
N LEU A 16 12.71 6.33 -8.04
CA LEU A 16 12.27 6.06 -6.67
C LEU A 16 10.74 6.07 -6.57
N GLN A 17 10.08 7.08 -7.14
CA GLN A 17 8.63 7.13 -7.19
C GLN A 17 8.06 5.92 -7.91
N ARG A 18 8.60 5.58 -9.08
CA ARG A 18 8.15 4.40 -9.82
C ARG A 18 8.29 3.11 -9.01
N TYR A 19 9.37 2.94 -8.26
CA TYR A 19 9.52 1.80 -7.36
C TYR A 19 8.53 1.80 -6.20
N LEU A 20 8.21 2.96 -5.61
CA LEU A 20 7.16 3.08 -4.59
C LEU A 20 5.78 2.68 -5.13
N PHE A 21 5.44 3.10 -6.33
CA PHE A 21 4.15 2.74 -6.94
C PHE A 21 4.09 1.27 -7.36
N VAL A 22 5.20 0.69 -7.84
CA VAL A 22 5.21 -0.73 -8.25
C VAL A 22 5.18 -1.66 -7.05
N PHE A 23 6.08 -1.48 -6.08
CA PHE A 23 6.32 -2.49 -5.05
C PHE A 23 5.39 -2.34 -3.85
N PRO A 24 5.54 -1.34 -2.96
CA PRO A 24 4.77 -1.26 -1.73
C PRO A 24 3.31 -0.83 -1.92
N LEU A 25 2.96 -0.17 -3.03
CA LEU A 25 1.56 0.18 -3.32
C LEU A 25 0.91 -0.80 -4.31
N GLY A 26 1.60 -1.12 -5.40
CA GLY A 26 1.11 -2.01 -6.44
C GLY A 26 1.06 -3.48 -6.00
N LEU A 27 2.22 -4.13 -5.98
CA LEU A 27 2.33 -5.56 -5.71
C LEU A 27 1.88 -5.93 -4.30
N GLN A 28 2.23 -5.14 -3.29
CA GLN A 28 1.76 -5.37 -1.93
C GLN A 28 0.25 -5.15 -1.78
N GLY A 29 -0.33 -4.18 -2.50
CA GLY A 29 -1.79 -4.00 -2.54
C GLY A 29 -2.49 -5.21 -3.17
N LEU A 30 -1.97 -5.75 -4.27
CA LEU A 30 -2.50 -6.99 -4.86
C LEU A 30 -2.33 -8.21 -3.93
N TRP A 31 -1.22 -8.30 -3.20
CA TRP A 31 -1.01 -9.32 -2.19
C TRP A 31 -2.03 -9.21 -1.05
N ALA A 32 -2.25 -7.99 -0.54
CA ALA A 32 -3.25 -7.73 0.50
C ALA A 32 -4.67 -8.05 0.01
N PHE A 33 -5.01 -7.75 -1.25
CA PHE A 33 -6.28 -8.21 -1.85
C PHE A 33 -6.42 -9.72 -1.78
N VAL A 34 -5.38 -10.46 -2.17
CA VAL A 34 -5.42 -11.93 -2.13
C VAL A 34 -5.64 -12.43 -0.71
N GLY A 35 -4.91 -11.88 0.27
CA GLY A 35 -5.07 -12.23 1.68
C GLY A 35 -6.49 -11.96 2.18
N HIS A 36 -6.97 -10.73 2.04
CA HIS A 36 -8.27 -10.32 2.57
C HIS A 36 -9.48 -10.98 1.88
N VAL A 37 -9.37 -11.40 0.62
CA VAL A 37 -10.49 -12.03 -0.11
C VAL A 37 -10.46 -13.56 -0.01
N PHE A 38 -9.30 -14.19 -0.15
CA PHE A 38 -9.20 -15.65 -0.22
C PHE A 38 -8.72 -16.29 1.08
N PHE A 39 -8.08 -15.53 1.98
CA PHE A 39 -7.52 -15.98 3.25
C PHE A 39 -7.95 -15.03 4.38
N ALA A 40 -9.25 -14.73 4.41
CA ALA A 40 -9.84 -13.68 5.25
C ALA A 40 -9.73 -14.00 6.75
N GLU A 41 -9.75 -15.28 7.14
CA GLU A 41 -9.60 -15.70 8.53
C GLU A 41 -8.15 -15.54 8.99
N GLU A 42 -7.21 -16.00 8.18
CA GLU A 42 -5.78 -15.90 8.44
C GLU A 42 -5.31 -14.45 8.48
N SER A 43 -5.80 -13.63 7.54
CA SER A 43 -5.47 -12.20 7.46
C SER A 43 -6.04 -11.42 8.65
N ALA A 44 -7.23 -11.75 9.13
CA ALA A 44 -7.78 -11.14 10.35
C ALA A 44 -6.99 -11.59 11.59
N ALA A 45 -6.67 -12.88 11.68
CA ALA A 45 -5.93 -13.44 12.81
C ALA A 45 -4.50 -12.88 12.91
N SER A 46 -3.82 -12.62 11.79
CA SER A 46 -2.44 -12.08 11.80
C SER A 46 -2.36 -10.68 12.41
N ILE A 47 -3.44 -9.89 12.32
CA ILE A 47 -3.58 -8.59 12.97
C ILE A 47 -4.33 -8.65 14.31
N GLY A 48 -4.64 -9.85 14.82
CA GLY A 48 -5.31 -10.04 16.11
C GLY A 48 -6.81 -9.71 16.12
N TRP A 49 -7.45 -9.66 14.94
CA TRP A 49 -8.87 -9.33 14.81
C TRP A 49 -9.72 -10.55 14.46
N ALA A 50 -11.01 -10.50 14.82
CA ALA A 50 -11.97 -11.46 14.31
C ALA A 50 -12.24 -11.18 12.81
N SER A 51 -12.41 -12.24 12.03
CA SER A 51 -12.79 -12.11 10.62
C SER A 51 -14.24 -11.68 10.46
N GLY A 52 -14.61 -11.18 9.27
CA GLY A 52 -15.97 -10.73 8.98
C GLY A 52 -16.11 -10.09 7.60
N PRO A 53 -17.30 -9.60 7.24
CA PRO A 53 -17.59 -9.05 5.90
C PRO A 53 -16.66 -7.92 5.46
N PHE A 54 -16.12 -7.16 6.42
CA PHE A 54 -15.17 -6.07 6.15
C PHE A 54 -13.92 -6.54 5.41
N GLN A 55 -13.51 -7.81 5.58
CA GLN A 55 -12.34 -8.38 4.91
C GLN A 55 -12.49 -8.27 3.38
N TYR A 56 -13.68 -8.58 2.85
CA TYR A 56 -13.93 -8.44 1.42
C TYR A 56 -13.83 -6.97 0.95
N GLU A 57 -14.41 -6.03 1.71
CA GLU A 57 -14.34 -4.60 1.38
C GLU A 57 -12.91 -4.06 1.41
N VAL A 58 -12.14 -4.41 2.44
CA VAL A 58 -10.71 -4.08 2.57
C VAL A 58 -9.90 -4.72 1.45
N GLY A 59 -10.21 -5.95 1.08
CA GLY A 59 -9.60 -6.65 -0.03
C GLY A 59 -9.83 -5.93 -1.37
N VAL A 60 -11.07 -5.59 -1.69
CA VAL A 60 -11.41 -4.87 -2.93
C VAL A 60 -10.83 -3.46 -2.94
N ALA A 61 -10.76 -2.78 -1.80
CA ALA A 61 -10.06 -1.49 -1.68
C ALA A 61 -8.56 -1.63 -2.01
N ASN A 62 -7.90 -2.68 -1.51
CA ASN A 62 -6.52 -3.01 -1.82
C ASN A 62 -6.32 -3.38 -3.31
N LEU A 63 -7.27 -4.09 -3.93
CA LEU A 63 -7.24 -4.38 -5.37
C LEU A 63 -7.26 -3.09 -6.19
N GLY A 64 -8.19 -2.19 -5.89
CA GLY A 64 -8.30 -0.89 -6.55
C GLY A 64 -7.04 -0.07 -6.39
N LEU A 65 -6.50 0.02 -5.17
CA LEU A 65 -5.26 0.75 -4.89
C LEU A 65 -4.06 0.13 -5.60
N GLY A 66 -3.93 -1.20 -5.60
CA GLY A 66 -2.85 -1.93 -6.25
C GLY A 66 -2.83 -1.71 -7.77
N LEU A 67 -3.97 -1.88 -8.43
CA LEU A 67 -4.09 -1.66 -9.88
C LEU A 67 -3.85 -0.19 -10.26
N ALA A 68 -4.41 0.76 -9.50
CA ALA A 68 -4.21 2.19 -9.74
C ALA A 68 -2.73 2.58 -9.54
N SER A 69 -2.05 1.98 -8.56
CA SER A 69 -0.62 2.22 -8.32
C SER A 69 0.26 1.68 -9.44
N LEU A 70 -0.01 0.47 -9.91
CA LEU A 70 0.68 -0.09 -11.08
C LEU A 70 0.46 0.77 -12.33
N TYR A 71 -0.73 1.34 -12.52
CA TYR A 71 -0.98 2.32 -13.57
C TYR A 71 -0.16 3.60 -13.36
N ALA A 72 -0.24 4.21 -12.18
CA ALA A 72 0.43 5.48 -11.85
C ALA A 72 1.96 5.41 -11.95
N ALA A 73 2.56 4.23 -11.71
CA ALA A 73 3.99 4.00 -11.82
C ALA A 73 4.57 4.40 -13.20
N PHE A 74 3.76 4.31 -14.27
CA PHE A 74 4.17 4.59 -15.65
C PHE A 74 3.47 5.83 -16.22
N ARG A 75 2.90 6.68 -15.37
CA ARG A 75 2.18 7.90 -15.73
C ARG A 75 2.80 9.13 -15.08
N GLY A 76 2.31 10.29 -15.50
CA GLY A 76 2.79 11.60 -15.05
C GLY A 76 2.36 11.94 -13.62
N PHE A 77 2.72 13.15 -13.20
CA PHE A 77 2.50 13.66 -11.84
C PHE A 77 1.05 13.54 -11.37
N GLU A 78 0.06 13.94 -12.17
CA GLU A 78 -1.36 13.92 -11.79
C GLU A 78 -1.86 12.53 -11.38
N ALA A 79 -1.49 11.50 -12.14
CA ALA A 79 -1.87 10.12 -11.82
C ALA A 79 -1.21 9.64 -10.52
N ARG A 80 0.07 9.97 -10.32
CA ARG A 80 0.80 9.65 -9.09
C ARG A 80 0.20 10.37 -7.88
N LEU A 81 -0.15 11.65 -8.04
CA LEU A 81 -0.75 12.45 -6.96
C LEU A 81 -2.11 11.89 -6.55
N ALA A 82 -3.00 11.61 -7.50
CA ALA A 82 -4.32 11.06 -7.21
C ALA A 82 -4.23 9.73 -6.43
N VAL A 83 -3.37 8.82 -6.86
CA VAL A 83 -3.16 7.54 -6.16
C VAL A 83 -2.49 7.73 -4.81
N ALA A 84 -1.52 8.65 -4.70
CA ALA A 84 -0.86 8.94 -3.42
C ALA A 84 -1.84 9.48 -2.37
N ILE A 85 -2.81 10.32 -2.77
CA ILE A 85 -3.86 10.81 -1.87
C ILE A 85 -4.72 9.63 -1.38
N ALA A 86 -5.18 8.77 -2.28
CA ALA A 86 -5.96 7.59 -1.90
C ALA A 86 -5.17 6.64 -0.97
N ALA A 87 -3.90 6.38 -1.29
CA ALA A 87 -3.00 5.58 -0.47
C ALA A 87 -2.82 6.18 0.93
N ALA A 88 -2.61 7.50 1.02
CA ALA A 88 -2.42 8.19 2.29
C ALA A 88 -3.68 8.12 3.17
N CYS A 89 -4.87 8.32 2.59
CA CYS A 89 -6.13 8.18 3.31
C CYS A 89 -6.33 6.75 3.82
N PHE A 90 -6.16 5.75 2.96
CA PHE A 90 -6.42 4.35 3.30
C PHE A 90 -5.40 3.78 4.27
N LEU A 91 -4.10 3.82 3.92
CA LEU A 91 -3.03 3.27 4.75
C LEU A 91 -2.85 4.08 6.04
N GLY A 92 -2.99 5.40 5.97
CA GLY A 92 -2.95 6.26 7.15
C GLY A 92 -4.12 5.98 8.10
N GLY A 93 -5.33 5.83 7.56
CA GLY A 93 -6.51 5.46 8.34
C GLY A 93 -6.37 4.08 9.00
N ALA A 94 -5.91 3.08 8.25
CA ALA A 94 -5.64 1.74 8.78
C ALA A 94 -4.58 1.78 9.90
N GLY A 95 -3.47 2.50 9.69
CA GLY A 95 -2.42 2.68 10.69
C GLY A 95 -2.92 3.35 11.97
N ILE A 96 -3.77 4.37 11.86
CA ILE A 96 -4.42 5.00 13.02
C ILE A 96 -5.30 3.98 13.75
N GLY A 97 -6.05 3.16 13.02
CA GLY A 97 -6.85 2.07 13.59
C GLY A 97 -6.01 1.10 14.43
N HIS A 98 -4.87 0.64 13.91
CA HIS A 98 -3.96 -0.22 14.65
C HIS A 98 -3.31 0.48 15.86
N ILE A 99 -2.91 1.75 15.74
CA ILE A 99 -2.37 2.51 16.88
C ILE A 99 -3.42 2.62 17.99
N ARG A 100 -4.66 2.89 17.63
CA ARG A 100 -5.76 2.94 18.60
C ARG A 100 -5.94 1.60 19.29
N ASP A 101 -5.93 0.50 18.54
CA ASP A 101 -6.07 -0.86 19.07
C ASP A 101 -4.89 -1.27 19.98
N ILE A 102 -3.66 -0.86 19.63
CA ILE A 102 -2.48 -1.00 20.49
C ILE A 102 -2.70 -0.29 21.83
N VAL A 103 -3.20 0.96 21.81
CA VAL A 103 -3.38 1.78 23.01
C VAL A 103 -4.55 1.29 23.87
N GLU A 104 -5.67 0.90 23.25
CA GLU A 104 -6.90 0.53 23.96
C GLU A 104 -6.91 -0.95 24.40
N ALA A 105 -6.43 -1.86 23.56
CA ALA A 105 -6.52 -3.31 23.78
C ALA A 105 -5.16 -4.00 23.98
N GLY A 106 -4.03 -3.28 23.84
CA GLY A 106 -2.71 -3.89 23.94
C GLY A 106 -2.43 -4.89 22.82
N ASN A 107 -3.08 -4.74 21.66
CA ASN A 107 -2.90 -5.65 20.53
C ASN A 107 -1.59 -5.33 19.79
N PHE A 108 -0.55 -6.12 20.07
CA PHE A 108 0.76 -6.04 19.39
C PHE A 108 0.93 -7.14 18.33
N ALA A 109 -0.17 -7.67 17.78
CA ALA A 109 -0.10 -8.63 16.69
C ALA A 109 0.72 -8.04 15.52
N PRO A 110 1.62 -8.84 14.90
CA PRO A 110 2.62 -8.31 13.98
C PRO A 110 2.06 -7.91 12.60
N GLY A 111 0.87 -8.41 12.23
CA GLY A 111 0.30 -8.26 10.89
C GLY A 111 0.85 -9.27 9.89
#